data_AF-A0A2N0ZDU0-F1
#
_entry.id   AF-A0A2N0ZDU0-F1
#
_cell.length_a   1.000
_cell.length_b   1.000
_cell.length_c   1.000
_cell.angle_alpha   90.00
_cell.angle_beta   90.00
_cell.angle_gamma   90.00
#
_symmetry.space_group_name_H-M   'P 1'
#
loop_
_entity.id
_entity.type
_entity.pdbx_description
1 polymer ?
#
loop_
_entity_poly.entity_id
_entity_poly.type
_entity_poly.pdbx_seq_one_letter_code
_entity_poly.pdbx_strand_id
1 'polypeptide(L)'
;MNDIILNTLIGLGTGLVSGVVSGFYVSGKFKKKEEVSNWKKELDEDKQIMVRYLDMIQFELNLIREKIKLGQNYDTETLKRVLVDEPRTLGIIEEKITNVSIKHISGTRKLINEIREDLNQQKQLLERDIIRLDSRIIRSKFDVLSIKAK
;
A
#
# COMPACT_ATOMS: atom_id res chain seq x y z
N MET A 1 42.97 -49.72 15.91
CA MET A 1 41.95 -49.29 16.90
C MET A 1 41.80 -47.76 16.94
N ASN A 2 42.90 -46.99 16.91
CA ASN A 2 42.84 -45.52 16.89
C ASN A 2 42.13 -44.92 15.66
N ASP A 3 42.26 -45.52 14.47
CA ASP A 3 41.66 -44.96 13.24
C ASP A 3 40.13 -45.04 13.20
N ILE A 4 39.54 -46.04 13.87
CA ILE A 4 38.08 -46.22 13.91
C ILE A 4 37.46 -45.16 14.83
N ILE A 5 38.06 -44.94 16.01
CA ILE A 5 37.59 -43.94 16.99
C ILE A 5 37.73 -42.52 16.41
N LEU A 6 38.84 -42.24 15.72
CA LEU A 6 39.06 -40.94 15.07
C LEU A 6 38.05 -40.70 13.94
N ASN A 7 37.77 -41.70 13.10
CA ASN A 7 36.76 -41.59 12.04
C ASN A 7 35.33 -41.45 12.59
N THR A 8 35.00 -42.11 13.70
CA THR A 8 33.69 -41.95 14.35
C THR A 8 33.53 -40.56 14.97
N LEU A 9 34.58 -40.01 15.60
CA LEU A 9 34.57 -38.64 16.14
C LEU A 9 34.49 -37.58 15.04
N ILE A 10 35.23 -37.76 13.94
CA ILE A 10 35.15 -36.88 12.77
C ILE A 10 33.76 -36.98 12.13
N GLY A 11 33.18 -38.19 11.99
CA GLY A 11 31.84 -38.40 11.44
C GLY A 11 30.73 -37.79 12.29
N LEU A 12 30.82 -37.89 13.63
CA LEU A 12 29.87 -37.25 14.55
C LEU A 12 30.03 -35.72 14.58
N GLY A 13 31.26 -35.22 14.59
CA GLY A 13 31.54 -33.79 14.54
C GLY A 13 31.09 -33.15 13.22
N THR A 14 31.38 -33.77 12.08
CA THR A 14 30.94 -33.31 10.76
C THR A 14 29.43 -33.46 10.58
N GLY A 15 28.81 -34.53 11.08
CA GLY A 15 27.36 -34.75 11.06
C GLY A 15 26.58 -33.72 11.89
N LEU A 16 27.05 -33.39 13.10
CA LEU A 16 26.43 -32.38 13.95
C LEU A 16 26.63 -30.96 13.40
N VAL A 17 27.84 -30.62 12.93
CA VAL A 17 28.10 -29.30 12.35
C VAL A 17 27.36 -29.10 11.04
N SER A 18 27.31 -30.11 10.16
CA SER A 18 26.52 -30.04 8.92
C SER A 18 25.02 -30.02 9.19
N GLY A 19 24.52 -30.77 10.18
CA GLY A 19 23.13 -30.76 10.63
C GLY A 19 22.70 -29.39 11.18
N VAL A 20 23.54 -28.76 12.00
CA VAL A 20 23.26 -27.44 12.59
C VAL A 20 23.32 -26.34 11.53
N VAL A 21 24.37 -26.31 10.70
CA VAL A 21 24.51 -25.31 9.62
C VAL A 21 23.39 -25.44 8.59
N SER A 22 23.03 -26.67 8.20
CA SER A 22 21.92 -26.90 7.27
C SER A 22 20.58 -26.49 7.89
N GLY A 23 20.35 -26.78 9.17
CA GLY A 23 19.18 -26.31 9.92
C GLY A 23 19.06 -24.79 9.99
N PHE A 24 20.15 -24.08 10.30
CA PHE A 24 20.15 -22.61 10.30
C PHE A 24 19.91 -22.02 8.90
N TYR A 25 20.51 -22.61 7.86
CA TYR A 25 20.32 -22.16 6.49
C TYR A 25 18.88 -22.36 6.01
N VAL A 26 18.30 -23.53 6.28
CA VAL A 26 16.92 -23.87 5.93
C VAL A 26 15.93 -22.99 6.71
N SER A 27 16.12 -22.85 8.03
CA SER A 27 15.32 -21.95 8.88
C SER A 27 15.39 -20.50 8.41
N GLY A 28 16.59 -20.01 8.07
CA GLY A 28 16.78 -18.67 7.50
C GLY A 28 16.06 -18.48 6.17
N LYS A 29 16.04 -19.50 5.29
CA LYS A 29 15.26 -19.46 4.03
C LYS A 29 13.75 -19.46 4.29
N PHE A 30 13.27 -20.24 5.26
CA PHE A 30 11.85 -20.24 5.62
C PHE A 30 11.41 -18.88 6.17
N LYS A 31 12.17 -18.31 7.11
CA LYS A 31 11.91 -16.96 7.64
C LYS A 31 11.85 -15.90 6.54
N LYS A 32 12.81 -15.90 5.61
CA LYS A 32 12.81 -14.96 4.47
C LYS A 32 11.59 -15.15 3.55
N LYS A 33 11.18 -16.39 3.28
CA LYS A 33 9.97 -16.66 2.49
C LYS A 33 8.72 -16.16 3.20
N GLU A 34 8.64 -16.38 4.51
CA GLU A 34 7.52 -15.94 5.35
C GLU A 34 7.44 -14.41 5.41
N GLU A 35 8.56 -13.72 5.62
CA GLU A 35 8.63 -12.26 5.59
C GLU A 35 8.15 -11.68 4.25
N VAL A 36 8.58 -12.26 3.13
CA VAL A 36 8.12 -11.82 1.80
C VAL A 36 6.63 -12.10 1.61
N SER A 37 6.14 -13.24 2.09
CA SER A 37 4.72 -13.59 2.02
C SER A 37 3.86 -12.63 2.84
N ASN A 38 4.27 -12.35 4.08
CA ASN A 38 3.58 -11.44 4.98
C ASN A 38 3.57 -10.02 4.41
N TRP A 39 4.71 -9.56 3.89
CA TRP A 39 4.79 -8.25 3.25
C TRP A 39 3.88 -8.16 2.00
N LYS A 40 3.79 -9.20 1.16
CA LYS A 40 2.89 -9.19 0.01
C LYS A 40 1.43 -9.11 0.45
N LYS A 41 1.07 -9.80 1.53
CA LYS A 41 -0.27 -9.74 2.12
C LYS A 41 -0.56 -8.32 2.63
N GLU A 42 0.35 -7.72 3.38
CA GLU A 42 0.23 -6.33 3.85
C GLU A 42 0.12 -5.34 2.67
N LEU A 43 0.89 -5.55 1.60
CA LEU A 43 0.80 -4.72 0.38
C LEU A 43 -0.59 -4.81 -0.26
N ASP A 44 -1.18 -6.00 -0.34
CA ASP A 44 -2.51 -6.17 -0.92
C ASP A 44 -3.60 -5.60 -0.01
N GLU A 45 -3.45 -5.70 1.31
CA GLU A 45 -4.30 -5.03 2.29
C GLU A 45 -4.23 -3.50 2.13
N ASP A 46 -3.03 -2.93 2.02
CA ASP A 46 -2.81 -1.50 1.82
C ASP A 46 -3.45 -0.98 0.52
N LYS A 47 -3.35 -1.74 -0.58
CA LYS A 47 -4.03 -1.38 -1.84
C LYS A 47 -5.53 -1.27 -1.63
N GLN A 48 -6.13 -2.24 -0.93
CA GLN A 48 -7.57 -2.24 -0.66
C GLN A 48 -7.96 -1.07 0.24
N ILE A 49 -7.18 -0.80 1.29
CA ILE A 49 -7.40 0.32 2.21
C ILE A 49 -7.35 1.66 1.45
N MET A 50 -6.34 1.86 0.60
CA MET A 50 -6.21 3.07 -0.20
C MET A 50 -7.35 3.22 -1.21
N VAL A 51 -7.79 2.13 -1.86
CA VAL A 51 -8.95 2.19 -2.77
C VAL A 51 -10.22 2.57 -2.02
N ARG A 52 -10.49 1.98 -0.84
CA ARG A 52 -11.64 2.34 -0.01
C ARG A 52 -11.60 3.80 0.44
N TYR A 53 -10.41 4.29 0.78
CA TYR A 53 -10.22 5.69 1.10
C TYR A 53 -10.56 6.61 -0.08
N LEU A 54 -10.13 6.25 -1.30
CA LEU A 54 -10.52 6.94 -2.53
C LEU A 54 -12.04 6.84 -2.81
N ASP A 55 -12.68 5.71 -2.48
CA ASP A 55 -14.14 5.56 -2.57
C ASP A 55 -14.87 6.54 -1.64
N MET A 56 -14.40 6.70 -0.41
CA MET A 56 -14.97 7.66 0.55
C MET A 56 -14.87 9.10 0.04
N ILE A 57 -13.71 9.50 -0.49
CA ILE A 57 -13.53 10.82 -1.11
C ILE A 57 -14.51 11.00 -2.28
N GLN A 58 -14.62 9.99 -3.15
CA GLN A 58 -15.52 10.03 -4.30
C GLN A 58 -16.99 10.16 -3.88
N PHE A 59 -17.40 9.43 -2.84
CA PHE A 59 -18.74 9.48 -2.30
C PHE A 59 -19.10 10.88 -1.81
N GLU A 60 -18.24 11.51 -1.01
CA GLU A 60 -18.46 12.88 -0.52
C GLU A 60 -18.51 13.90 -1.66
N LEU A 61 -17.65 13.77 -2.67
CA LEU A 61 -17.69 14.61 -3.87
C LEU A 61 -19.01 14.45 -4.63
N ASN A 62 -19.53 13.22 -4.74
CA ASN A 62 -20.82 12.98 -5.38
C ASN A 62 -21.99 13.58 -4.60
N LEU A 63 -21.98 13.50 -3.27
CA LEU A 63 -22.99 14.18 -2.43
C LEU A 63 -22.96 15.70 -2.64
N ILE A 64 -21.77 16.30 -2.71
CA ILE A 64 -21.62 17.72 -3.02
C ILE A 64 -22.19 18.03 -4.40
N ARG A 65 -21.88 17.21 -5.40
CA ARG A 65 -22.38 17.39 -6.77
C ARG A 65 -23.91 17.32 -6.83
N GLU A 66 -24.53 16.38 -6.13
CA GLU A 66 -25.99 16.27 -6.09
C GLU A 66 -26.63 17.52 -5.48
N LYS A 67 -26.07 18.04 -4.39
CA LYS A 67 -26.54 19.30 -3.79
C LYS A 67 -26.41 20.48 -4.75
N ILE A 68 -25.29 20.59 -5.48
CA ILE A 68 -25.10 21.62 -6.51
C ILE A 68 -26.18 21.53 -7.58
N LYS A 69 -26.48 20.32 -8.11
CA LYS A 69 -27.51 20.11 -9.12
C LYS A 69 -28.90 20.50 -8.65
N LEU A 70 -29.19 20.29 -7.37
CA LEU A 70 -30.45 20.65 -6.74
C LEU A 70 -30.51 22.13 -6.31
N GLY A 71 -29.46 22.91 -6.55
CA GLY A 71 -29.36 24.31 -6.11
C GLY A 71 -29.31 24.47 -4.58
N GLN A 72 -28.92 23.41 -3.86
CA GLN A 72 -28.82 23.39 -2.42
C GLN A 72 -27.44 23.86 -1.96
N ASN A 73 -27.40 24.52 -0.79
CA ASN A 73 -26.14 24.77 -0.11
C ASN A 73 -25.51 23.44 0.34
N TYR A 74 -24.20 23.34 0.19
CA TYR A 74 -23.42 22.20 0.67
C TYR A 74 -22.27 22.69 1.55
N ASP A 75 -21.78 21.78 2.37
CA ASP A 75 -20.65 21.98 3.25
C ASP A 75 -19.53 21.00 2.86
N THR A 76 -18.28 21.46 2.93
CA THR A 76 -17.09 20.68 2.60
C THR A 76 -16.39 20.13 3.83
N GLU A 77 -16.84 20.43 5.05
CA GLU A 77 -16.17 19.97 6.28
C GLU A 77 -16.13 18.45 6.41
N THR A 78 -17.14 17.72 5.94
CA THR A 78 -17.08 16.24 5.94
C THR A 78 -15.99 15.72 4.99
N LEU A 79 -15.90 16.27 3.78
CA LEU A 79 -14.83 15.92 2.85
C LEU A 79 -13.44 16.29 3.40
N LYS A 80 -13.30 17.44 4.06
CA LYS A 80 -12.05 17.82 4.73
C LYS A 80 -11.67 16.84 5.83
N ARG A 81 -12.62 16.40 6.66
CA ARG A 81 -12.37 15.37 7.69
C ARG A 81 -11.89 14.06 7.08
N VAL A 82 -12.57 13.58 6.04
CA VAL A 82 -12.12 12.39 5.29
C VAL A 82 -10.70 12.57 4.81
N LEU A 83 -10.35 13.74 4.25
CA LEU A 83 -9.01 14.01 3.75
C LEU A 83 -7.93 14.12 4.85
N VAL A 84 -8.29 14.36 6.11
CA VAL A 84 -7.33 14.37 7.22
C VAL A 84 -7.00 12.94 7.66
N ASP A 85 -7.99 12.05 7.62
CA ASP A 85 -7.87 10.65 8.02
C ASP A 85 -7.24 9.76 6.91
N GLU A 86 -6.17 10.23 6.28
CA GLU A 86 -5.45 9.45 5.27
C GLU A 86 -4.83 8.19 5.91
N PRO A 87 -5.11 6.99 5.36
CA PRO A 87 -4.63 5.75 5.96
C PRO A 87 -3.11 5.61 5.84
N ARG A 88 -2.50 5.01 6.86
CA ARG A 88 -1.11 4.58 6.79
C ARG A 88 -1.00 3.31 5.95
N THR A 89 -0.11 3.32 4.95
CA THR A 89 0.14 2.19 4.06
C THR A 89 1.58 1.70 4.24
N LEU A 90 1.81 0.83 5.23
CA LEU A 90 3.15 0.37 5.63
C LEU A 90 3.73 -0.72 4.71
N GLY A 91 2.87 -1.51 4.06
CA GLY A 91 3.24 -2.49 3.05
C GLY A 91 3.68 -1.84 1.72
N ILE A 92 3.30 -0.59 1.47
CA ILE A 92 3.80 0.20 0.35
C ILE A 92 5.22 0.73 0.64
N ILE A 93 6.21 -0.10 0.31
CA ILE A 93 7.65 0.16 0.53
C ILE A 93 8.34 0.37 -0.82
N GLU A 94 8.93 1.55 -1.05
CA GLU A 94 9.52 1.96 -2.34
C GLU A 94 10.61 0.99 -2.83
N GLU A 95 11.43 0.49 -1.91
CA GLU A 95 12.51 -0.44 -2.23
C GLU A 95 11.97 -1.77 -2.75
N LYS A 96 10.76 -2.17 -2.35
CA LYS A 96 10.16 -3.48 -2.65
C LYS A 96 9.15 -3.47 -3.80
N ILE A 97 8.76 -2.30 -4.31
CA ILE A 97 7.81 -2.16 -5.43
C ILE A 97 8.48 -1.58 -6.68
N THR A 98 7.89 -1.82 -7.85
CA THR A 98 8.45 -1.34 -9.12
C THR A 98 8.45 0.20 -9.21
N ASN A 99 9.36 0.76 -10.02
CA ASN A 99 9.41 2.22 -10.24
C ASN A 99 8.10 2.77 -10.84
N VAL A 100 7.39 1.96 -11.63
CA VAL A 100 6.08 2.32 -12.17
C VAL A 100 5.05 2.43 -11.03
N SER A 101 5.07 1.48 -10.08
CA SER A 101 4.22 1.53 -8.90
C SER A 101 4.49 2.74 -8.01
N ILE A 102 5.76 3.13 -7.83
CA ILE A 102 6.11 4.38 -7.10
C ILE A 102 5.45 5.60 -7.76
N LYS A 103 5.48 5.69 -9.10
CA LYS A 103 4.82 6.78 -9.84
C LYS A 103 3.31 6.78 -9.62
N HIS A 104 2.67 5.60 -9.60
CA HIS A 104 1.23 5.47 -9.32
C HIS A 104 0.85 5.97 -7.92
N ILE A 105 1.64 5.63 -6.90
CA ILE A 105 1.42 6.09 -5.52
C ILE A 105 1.63 7.60 -5.41
N SER A 106 2.72 8.11 -5.96
CA SER A 106 3.00 9.54 -5.96
C SER A 106 1.91 10.33 -6.69
N GLY A 107 1.44 9.85 -7.84
CA GLY A 107 0.31 10.43 -8.57
C GLY A 107 -0.98 10.45 -7.76
N THR A 108 -1.26 9.36 -7.03
CA THR A 108 -2.44 9.26 -6.14
C THR A 108 -2.36 10.24 -4.96
N ARG A 109 -1.21 10.30 -4.27
CA ARG A 109 -0.98 11.27 -3.18
C ARG A 109 -1.05 12.71 -3.67
N LYS A 110 -0.52 12.97 -4.86
CA LYS A 110 -0.62 14.29 -5.50
C LYS A 110 -2.08 14.68 -5.76
N LEU A 111 -2.89 13.76 -6.29
CA LEU A 111 -4.34 14.00 -6.46
C LEU A 111 -5.01 14.34 -5.12
N ILE A 112 -4.75 13.58 -4.06
CA ILE A 112 -5.31 13.85 -2.73
C ILE A 112 -4.93 15.26 -2.24
N ASN A 113 -3.66 15.64 -2.41
CA ASN A 113 -3.18 16.98 -2.05
C ASN A 113 -3.83 18.08 -2.89
N GLU A 114 -4.00 17.86 -4.19
CA GLU A 114 -4.71 18.82 -5.05
C GLU A 114 -6.17 19.01 -4.60
N ILE A 115 -6.86 17.94 -4.17
CA ILE A 115 -8.21 18.06 -3.59
C ILE A 115 -8.17 18.88 -2.29
N ARG A 116 -7.19 18.64 -1.41
CA ARG A 116 -7.01 19.43 -0.17
C ARG A 116 -6.78 20.91 -0.48
N GLU A 117 -5.92 21.21 -1.46
CA GLU A 117 -5.61 22.58 -1.89
C GLU A 117 -6.83 23.27 -2.49
N ASP A 118 -7.55 22.60 -3.40
CA ASP A 118 -8.78 23.10 -4.01
C ASP A 118 -9.81 23.48 -2.93
N LEU A 119 -9.97 22.64 -1.90
CA LEU A 119 -10.88 22.90 -0.77
C LEU A 119 -10.43 24.03 0.18
N ASN A 120 -9.13 24.28 0.29
CA ASN A 120 -8.59 25.33 1.15
C ASN A 120 -8.60 26.70 0.45
N GLN A 121 -8.38 26.72 -0.87
CA GLN A 121 -8.32 27.96 -1.65
C GLN A 121 -9.69 28.41 -2.15
N GLN A 122 -10.57 27.47 -2.51
CA GLN A 122 -11.89 27.79 -3.05
C GLN A 122 -12.95 27.71 -1.96
N LYS A 123 -13.76 28.78 -1.83
CA LYS A 123 -14.94 28.75 -0.94
C LYS A 123 -16.01 27.77 -1.43
N GLN A 124 -16.05 27.49 -2.73
CA GLN A 124 -17.05 26.62 -3.37
C GLN A 124 -16.42 25.86 -4.54
N LEU A 125 -16.65 24.55 -4.58
CA LEU A 125 -16.40 23.67 -5.71
C LEU A 125 -17.49 23.83 -6.79
N LEU A 126 -17.09 23.85 -8.06
CA LEU A 126 -18.05 23.81 -9.17
C LEU A 126 -18.28 22.37 -9.62
N GLU A 127 -19.44 22.09 -10.23
CA GLU A 127 -19.74 20.74 -10.73
C GLU A 127 -18.67 20.22 -11.71
N ARG A 128 -18.15 21.09 -12.58
CA ARG A 128 -17.08 20.74 -13.53
C ARG A 128 -15.82 20.25 -12.83
N ASP A 129 -15.49 20.83 -11.67
CA ASP A 129 -14.30 20.47 -10.90
C ASP A 129 -14.48 19.10 -10.29
N ILE A 130 -15.69 18.80 -9.79
CA ILE A 130 -16.04 17.51 -9.24
C ILE A 130 -15.98 16.42 -10.31
N ILE A 131 -16.53 16.64 -11.51
CA ILE A 131 -16.47 15.66 -12.63
C ILE A 131 -15.02 15.37 -13.03
N ARG A 132 -14.17 16.41 -13.07
CA ARG A 132 -12.73 16.26 -13.33
C ARG A 132 -12.06 15.42 -12.24
N LEU A 133 -12.34 15.69 -10.97
CA LEU A 133 -11.76 14.96 -9.84
C LEU A 133 -12.23 13.51 -9.80
N ASP A 134 -13.52 13.25 -10.05
CA ASP A 134 -14.12 11.92 -10.10
C ASP A 134 -13.39 11.00 -11.11
N SER A 135 -13.20 11.49 -12.33
CA SER A 135 -12.47 10.77 -13.38
C SER A 135 -11.03 10.42 -12.97
N ARG A 136 -10.37 11.32 -12.23
CA ARG A 136 -9.00 11.12 -11.76
C ARG A 136 -8.95 10.15 -10.59
N ILE A 137 -9.91 10.21 -9.68
CA ILE A 137 -10.04 9.27 -8.57
C ILE A 137 -10.22 7.85 -9.11
N ILE A 138 -11.09 7.66 -10.11
CA ILE A 138 -11.28 6.35 -10.76
C ILE A 138 -9.95 5.83 -11.33
N ARG A 139 -9.19 6.68 -12.04
CA ARG A 139 -7.86 6.29 -12.55
C ARG A 139 -6.90 5.94 -11.42
N SER A 140 -6.85 6.74 -10.36
CA SER A 140 -6.00 6.48 -9.20
C SER A 140 -6.31 5.15 -8.50
N LYS A 141 -7.58 4.72 -8.46
CA LYS A 141 -7.95 3.39 -7.95
C LYS A 141 -7.32 2.28 -8.77
N PHE A 142 -7.39 2.35 -10.11
CA PHE A 142 -6.75 1.38 -10.98
C PHE A 142 -5.22 1.39 -10.82
N ASP A 143 -4.62 2.58 -10.74
CA ASP A 143 -3.20 2.77 -10.52
C ASP A 143 -2.73 2.11 -9.21
N VAL A 144 -3.49 2.28 -8.12
CA VAL A 144 -3.21 1.63 -6.81
C VAL A 144 -3.33 0.11 -6.93
N LEU A 145 -4.40 -0.41 -7.51
CA LEU A 145 -4.58 -1.86 -7.70
C LEU A 145 -3.49 -2.48 -8.59
N SER A 146 -2.92 -1.68 -9.50
CA SER A 146 -1.85 -2.10 -10.41
C SER A 146 -0.46 -2.15 -9.77
N ILE A 147 -0.31 -1.76 -8.49
CA ILE A 147 0.98 -1.78 -7.79
C ILE A 147 1.54 -3.21 -7.75
N LYS A 148 2.80 -3.36 -8.16
CA LYS A 148 3.52 -4.64 -8.25
C LYS A 148 4.76 -4.64 -7.37
N ALA A 149 5.00 -5.79 -6.74
CA ALA A 149 6.28 -6.11 -6.16
C ALA A 149 7.38 -6.17 -7.23
N LYS A 150 8.61 -5.84 -6.83
CA LYS A 150 9.82 -6.10 -7.62
C LYS A 150 10.14 -7.59 -7.72
#